data_AF-A0A3E2B4Z2-F1
#
_entry.id   AF-A0A3E2B4Z2-F1
#
_cell.length_a   1.000
_cell.length_b   1.000
_cell.length_c   1.000
_cell.angle_alpha   90.00
_cell.angle_beta   90.00
_cell.angle_gamma   90.00
#
_symmetry.space_group_name_H-M   'P 1'
#
loop_
_entity.id
_entity.type
_entity.pdbx_description
1 polymer ?
#
loop_
_entity_poly.entity_id
_entity_poly.type
_entity_poly.pdbx_seq_one_letter_code
_entity_poly.pdbx_strand_id
1 'polypeptide(L)'
;MNEAAAASKALEDVANNQVIMMELVLYAIISIVLILLMDLWAGKVIGNKQSMEYKVLRIPKYISLFIICGFTVIVGIMCLYNQDFSVTRSTLTYFGVPYFIGLFYYLIKMLRRVRSVQKRRKL
;
A
#
# COMPACT_ATOMS: atom_id res chain seq x y z
N MET A 1 -19.25 -0.92 -36.43
CA MET A 1 -19.14 -1.13 -34.97
C MET A 1 -20.50 -0.79 -34.38
N ASN A 2 -21.26 -1.78 -33.90
CA ASN A 2 -22.61 -1.53 -33.37
C ASN A 2 -22.50 -0.74 -32.06
N GLU A 3 -23.30 0.32 -31.91
CA GLU A 3 -23.35 1.17 -30.72
C GLU A 3 -23.61 0.34 -29.44
N ALA A 4 -24.39 -0.75 -29.55
CA ALA A 4 -24.61 -1.70 -28.47
C ALA A 4 -23.33 -2.45 -28.02
N ALA A 5 -22.42 -2.77 -28.96
CA ALA A 5 -21.15 -3.41 -28.64
C ALA A 5 -20.18 -2.41 -27.98
N ALA A 6 -20.17 -1.15 -28.43
CA ALA A 6 -19.40 -0.09 -27.80
C ALA A 6 -19.90 0.23 -26.38
N ALA A 7 -21.22 0.25 -26.17
CA ALA A 7 -21.85 0.44 -24.86
C ALA A 7 -21.56 -0.73 -23.91
N SER A 8 -21.61 -1.98 -24.39
CA SER A 8 -21.26 -3.15 -23.57
C SER A 8 -19.79 -3.16 -23.13
N LYS A 9 -18.88 -2.75 -24.02
CA LYS A 9 -17.45 -2.64 -23.71
C LYS A 9 -17.17 -1.48 -22.74
N ALA A 10 -17.87 -0.36 -22.90
CA ALA A 10 -17.80 0.76 -21.96
C ALA A 10 -18.34 0.38 -20.57
N LEU A 11 -19.37 -0.46 -20.49
CA LEU A 11 -19.88 -1.00 -19.22
C LEU A 11 -18.92 -2.00 -18.56
N GLU A 12 -18.19 -2.81 -19.33
CA GLU A 12 -17.14 -3.72 -18.80
C GLU A 12 -15.88 -2.98 -18.32
N ASP A 13 -15.59 -1.81 -18.89
CA ASP A 13 -14.46 -0.94 -18.51
C ASP A 13 -14.73 -0.07 -17.28
N VAL A 14 -15.95 -0.11 -16.74
CA VAL A 14 -16.36 0.58 -15.54
C VAL A 14 -16.34 -0.39 -14.36
N ALA A 15 -15.48 -0.11 -13.38
CA ALA A 15 -15.47 -0.82 -12.12
C ALA A 15 -16.57 -0.25 -11.20
N ASN A 16 -17.49 -1.11 -10.78
CA ASN A 16 -18.51 -0.77 -9.79
C ASN A 16 -17.91 -0.72 -8.38
N ASN A 17 -18.60 -0.04 -7.46
CA ASN A 17 -18.23 0.09 -6.05
C ASN A 17 -17.74 -1.20 -5.38
N GLN A 18 -18.37 -2.34 -5.65
CA GLN A 18 -17.96 -3.63 -5.08
C GLN A 18 -16.56 -4.08 -5.57
N VAL A 19 -16.26 -3.88 -6.86
CA VAL A 19 -14.96 -4.23 -7.45
C VAL A 19 -13.87 -3.29 -6.93
N ILE A 20 -14.17 -1.99 -6.87
CA ILE A 20 -13.27 -0.97 -6.33
C ILE A 20 -12.88 -1.30 -4.89
N MET A 21 -13.87 -1.59 -4.05
CA MET A 21 -13.65 -1.94 -2.64
C MET A 21 -12.86 -3.24 -2.49
N MET A 22 -13.15 -4.27 -3.28
CA MET A 22 -12.41 -5.53 -3.24
C MET A 22 -10.93 -5.33 -3.60
N GLU A 23 -10.63 -4.61 -4.68
CA GLU A 23 -9.25 -4.34 -5.09
C GLU A 23 -8.49 -3.47 -4.08
N LEU A 24 -9.12 -2.42 -3.55
CA LEU A 24 -8.52 -1.56 -2.52
C LEU A 24 -8.18 -2.33 -1.25
N VAL A 25 -9.10 -3.18 -0.78
CA VAL A 25 -8.88 -4.03 0.39
C VAL A 25 -7.74 -5.02 0.11
N LEU A 26 -7.69 -5.60 -1.09
CA LEU A 26 -6.60 -6.50 -1.48
C LEU A 26 -5.25 -5.77 -1.51
N TYR A 27 -5.17 -4.57 -2.08
CA TYR A 27 -3.96 -3.74 -2.06
C TYR A 27 -3.55 -3.37 -0.64
N ALA A 28 -4.50 -3.05 0.23
CA ALA A 28 -4.22 -2.74 1.64
C ALA A 28 -3.64 -3.96 2.36
N ILE A 29 -4.29 -5.12 2.25
CA ILE A 29 -3.85 -6.37 2.90
C ILE A 29 -2.45 -6.76 2.43
N ILE A 30 -2.22 -6.81 1.11
CA ILE A 30 -0.91 -7.18 0.55
C ILE A 30 0.17 -6.20 1.04
N SER A 31 -0.10 -4.90 1.01
CA SER A 31 0.86 -3.88 1.43
C SER A 31 1.21 -3.99 2.92
N ILE A 32 0.21 -4.22 3.78
CA ILE A 32 0.41 -4.43 5.22
C ILE A 32 1.24 -5.69 5.47
N VAL A 33 0.89 -6.81 4.84
CA VAL A 33 1.63 -8.07 4.97
C VAL A 33 3.09 -7.88 4.56
N LEU A 34 3.36 -7.22 3.43
CA LEU A 34 4.72 -6.94 2.97
C LEU A 34 5.50 -6.04 3.94
N ILE A 35 4.86 -5.00 4.49
CA ILE A 35 5.48 -4.16 5.53
C ILE A 35 5.84 -4.97 6.78
N LEU A 36 4.94 -5.86 7.23
CA LEU A 36 5.21 -6.71 8.39
C LEU A 36 6.34 -7.70 8.13
N LEU A 37 6.39 -8.33 6.95
CA LEU A 37 7.48 -9.23 6.57
C LEU A 37 8.83 -8.49 6.52
N MET A 38 8.85 -7.28 5.96
CA MET A 38 10.04 -6.43 5.94
C MET A 38 10.48 -6.01 7.36
N ASP A 39 9.53 -5.71 8.25
CA ASP A 39 9.82 -5.37 9.65
C ASP A 39 10.39 -6.57 10.43
N LEU A 40 9.83 -7.77 10.21
CA LEU A 40 10.35 -9.02 10.78
C LEU A 40 11.77 -9.31 10.27
N TRP A 41 12.03 -9.11 8.98
CA TRP A 41 13.36 -9.27 8.39
C TRP A 41 14.35 -8.26 8.98
N ALA A 42 13.99 -6.97 9.05
CA ALA A 42 14.82 -5.94 9.66
C ALA A 42 15.12 -6.25 11.13
N GLY A 43 14.12 -6.74 11.89
CA GLY A 43 14.30 -7.17 13.26
C GLY A 43 15.28 -8.34 13.41
N LYS A 44 15.25 -9.32 12.49
CA LYS A 44 16.22 -10.43 12.46
C LYS A 44 17.63 -9.95 12.10
N VAL A 45 17.79 -9.10 11.08
CA VAL A 45 19.10 -8.63 10.62
C VAL A 45 19.76 -7.68 11.62
N ILE A 46 18.97 -6.79 12.25
CA ILE A 46 19.46 -5.88 13.29
C ILE A 46 19.71 -6.65 14.60
N GLY A 47 19.08 -7.80 14.84
CA GLY A 47 19.43 -8.73 15.95
C GLY A 47 19.12 -8.23 17.37
N ASN A 48 18.74 -6.97 17.56
CA ASN A 48 18.34 -6.44 18.86
C ASN A 48 17.08 -5.57 18.75
N LYS A 49 15.91 -6.19 18.94
CA LYS A 49 14.58 -5.52 18.90
C LYS A 49 14.41 -4.42 19.98
N GLN A 50 15.25 -4.43 21.01
CA GLN A 50 15.28 -3.42 22.07
C GLN A 50 16.25 -2.26 21.76
N SER A 51 17.14 -2.42 20.77
CA SER A 51 18.07 -1.36 20.38
C SER A 51 17.33 -0.12 19.86
N MET A 52 17.86 1.05 20.18
CA MET A 52 17.35 2.34 19.68
C MET A 52 17.25 2.35 18.14
N GLU A 53 18.07 1.54 17.46
CA GLU A 53 18.10 1.43 16.01
C GLU A 53 16.85 0.78 15.41
N TYR A 54 16.25 -0.18 16.13
CA TYR A 54 14.98 -0.79 15.74
C TYR A 54 13.79 0.10 16.13
N LYS A 55 13.87 0.82 17.26
CA LYS A 55 12.82 1.80 17.65
C LYS A 55 12.67 2.91 16.61
N VAL A 56 13.77 3.39 16.04
CA VAL A 56 13.76 4.39 14.94
C VAL A 56 13.05 3.85 13.69
N LEU A 57 13.06 2.54 13.46
CA LEU A 57 12.36 1.90 12.33
C LEU A 57 10.83 1.89 12.50
N ARG A 58 10.31 2.06 13.72
CA ARG A 58 8.86 2.14 13.97
C ARG A 58 8.25 3.39 13.35
N ILE A 59 8.95 4.52 13.37
CA ILE A 59 8.45 5.79 12.81
C ILE A 59 8.12 5.65 11.31
N PRO A 60 9.06 5.23 10.43
CA PRO A 60 8.74 5.05 9.01
C PRO A 60 7.72 3.93 8.77
N LYS A 61 7.65 2.91 9.64
CA LYS A 61 6.60 1.89 9.57
C LYS A 61 5.22 2.51 9.78
N TYR A 62 5.04 3.28 10.85
CA TYR A 62 3.77 3.93 11.15
C TYR A 62 3.37 4.95 10.08
N ILE A 63 4.32 5.73 9.54
CA ILE A 63 4.05 6.64 8.42
C ILE A 63 3.52 5.87 7.20
N SER A 64 4.16 4.75 6.86
CA SER A 64 3.75 3.94 5.70
C SER A 64 2.38 3.31 5.90
N LEU A 65 2.11 2.78 7.11
CA LEU A 65 0.80 2.26 7.47
C LEU A 65 -0.27 3.34 7.48
N PHE A 66 0.06 4.55 7.93
CA PHE A 66 -0.86 5.69 7.92
C PHE A 66 -1.25 6.09 6.50
N ILE A 67 -0.30 6.12 5.56
CA ILE A 67 -0.58 6.39 4.14
C ILE A 67 -1.51 5.32 3.56
N ILE A 68 -1.19 4.04 3.78
CA ILE A 68 -1.98 2.91 3.27
C ILE A 68 -3.39 2.92 3.85
N CYS A 69 -3.51 2.87 5.18
CA CYS A 69 -4.81 2.82 5.84
C CYS A 69 -5.62 4.11 5.63
N GLY A 70 -4.98 5.27 5.67
CA GLY A 70 -5.63 6.56 5.45
C GLY A 70 -6.24 6.65 4.05
N PHE A 71 -5.49 6.23 3.03
CA PHE A 71 -6.00 6.18 1.66
C PHE A 71 -7.16 5.19 1.53
N THR A 72 -7.04 3.98 2.07
CA THR A 72 -8.13 2.98 2.04
C THR A 72 -9.39 3.49 2.72
N VAL A 73 -9.28 4.17 3.86
CA VAL A 73 -10.43 4.73 4.58
C VAL A 73 -11.09 5.86 3.79
N ILE A 74 -10.31 6.79 3.22
CA ILE A 74 -10.87 7.91 2.45
C ILE A 74 -11.65 7.39 1.24
N VAL A 75 -11.06 6.46 0.46
CA VAL A 75 -11.73 5.91 -0.72
C VAL A 75 -12.91 5.02 -0.30
N GLY A 76 -12.79 4.27 0.79
CA GLY A 76 -13.88 3.48 1.34
C GLY A 76 -15.08 4.33 1.77
N ILE A 77 -14.84 5.47 2.41
CA ILE A 77 -15.89 6.45 2.75
C ILE A 77 -16.53 6.98 1.47
N MET A 78 -15.75 7.36 0.46
CA MET A 78 -16.31 7.83 -0.82
C MET A 78 -17.20 6.78 -1.49
N CYS A 79 -16.82 5.50 -1.46
CA CYS A 79 -17.64 4.41 -2.01
C CYS A 79 -18.94 4.20 -1.20
N LEU A 80 -18.92 4.44 0.12
CA LEU A 80 -20.11 4.30 0.98
C LEU A 80 -21.11 5.46 0.80
N TYR A 81 -20.63 6.70 0.62
CA TYR A 81 -21.50 7.87 0.46
C TYR A 81 -22.05 8.02 -0.97
N ASN A 82 -21.35 7.53 -1.99
CA ASN A 82 -21.78 7.62 -3.39
C ASN A 82 -22.08 6.20 -3.92
N GLN A 83 -23.34 5.77 -3.88
CA GLN A 83 -23.73 4.43 -4.31
C GLN A 83 -23.46 4.15 -5.81
N ASP A 84 -23.45 5.19 -6.64
CA ASP A 84 -23.11 5.14 -8.07
C ASP A 84 -21.64 5.44 -8.39
N PHE A 85 -20.77 5.46 -7.37
CA PHE A 85 -19.35 5.68 -7.57
C PHE A 85 -18.78 4.54 -8.42
N SER A 86 -18.40 4.91 -9.62
CA SER A 86 -17.89 4.00 -10.62
C SER A 86 -16.70 4.69 -11.30
N VAL A 87 -15.60 3.96 -11.41
CA VAL A 87 -14.37 4.46 -12.01
C VAL A 87 -13.96 3.54 -13.13
N THR A 88 -13.40 4.12 -14.19
CA THR A 88 -12.81 3.34 -15.26
C THR A 88 -11.66 2.49 -14.73
N ARG A 89 -11.41 1.31 -15.31
CA ARG A 89 -10.29 0.43 -14.93
C ARG A 89 -8.93 1.13 -14.96
N SER A 90 -8.73 2.06 -15.90
CA SER A 90 -7.53 2.89 -15.96
C SER A 90 -7.38 3.77 -14.71
N THR A 91 -8.47 4.35 -14.21
CA THR A 91 -8.48 5.16 -12.99
C THR A 91 -8.22 4.31 -11.74
N LEU A 92 -8.77 3.10 -11.71
CA LEU A 92 -8.57 2.12 -10.64
C LEU A 92 -7.09 1.74 -10.48
N THR A 93 -6.33 1.66 -11.58
CA THR A 93 -4.88 1.40 -11.53
C THR A 93 -4.13 2.48 -10.75
N TYR A 94 -4.56 3.75 -10.83
CA TYR A 94 -3.94 4.84 -10.05
C TYR A 94 -4.21 4.71 -8.56
N PHE A 95 -5.27 4.02 -8.15
CA PHE A 95 -5.52 3.76 -6.73
C PHE A 95 -4.46 2.83 -6.11
N GLY A 96 -3.69 2.09 -6.92
CA GLY A 96 -2.53 1.32 -6.45
C GLY A 96 -1.32 2.17 -6.06
N VAL A 97 -1.22 3.41 -6.57
CA VAL A 97 -0.02 4.24 -6.40
C VAL A 97 0.27 4.61 -4.94
N PRO A 98 -0.71 5.05 -4.13
CA PRO A 98 -0.47 5.34 -2.71
C PRO A 98 0.06 4.14 -1.91
N TYR A 99 -0.43 2.93 -2.22
CA TYR A 99 0.04 1.69 -1.61
C TYR A 99 1.49 1.40 -1.99
N PHE A 100 1.82 1.54 -3.28
CA PHE A 100 3.17 1.38 -3.79
C PHE A 100 4.15 2.38 -3.16
N ILE A 101 3.76 3.66 -3.06
CA ILE A 101 4.57 4.71 -2.43
C ILE A 101 4.83 4.40 -0.96
N GLY A 102 3.79 4.02 -0.19
CA GLY A 102 3.94 3.65 1.22
C GLY A 102 4.90 2.47 1.40
N LEU A 103 4.77 1.45 0.56
CA LEU A 103 5.62 0.27 0.59
C LEU A 103 7.08 0.58 0.24
N PHE A 104 7.31 1.32 -0.86
CA PHE A 104 8.66 1.71 -1.28
C PHE A 104 9.33 2.66 -0.30
N TYR A 105 8.57 3.57 0.30
CA TYR A 105 9.06 4.46 1.34
C TYR A 105 9.63 3.66 2.52
N TYR A 106 8.87 2.68 3.02
CA TYR A 106 9.34 1.81 4.11
C TYR A 106 10.56 0.99 3.68
N LEU A 107 10.51 0.36 2.50
CA LEU A 107 11.59 -0.47 1.97
C LEU A 107 12.92 0.31 1.92
N ILE A 108 12.92 1.50 1.32
CA ILE A 108 14.15 2.31 1.18
C ILE A 108 14.68 2.73 2.55
N LYS A 109 13.81 3.19 3.45
CA LYS A 109 14.21 3.61 4.81
C LYS A 109 14.77 2.43 5.62
N MET A 110 14.13 1.26 5.50
CA MET A 110 14.55 0.03 6.14
C MET A 110 15.93 -0.41 5.63
N LEU A 111 16.13 -0.51 4.31
CA LEU A 111 17.41 -0.91 3.71
C LEU A 111 18.55 0.04 4.07
N ARG A 112 18.31 1.37 4.02
CA ARG A 112 19.31 2.36 4.45
C ARG A 112 19.72 2.16 5.91
N ARG A 113 18.75 1.87 6.79
CA ARG A 113 19.04 1.62 8.20
C ARG A 113 19.83 0.35 8.39
N VAL A 114 19.39 -0.76 7.80
CA VAL A 114 20.09 -2.06 7.89
C VAL A 114 21.55 -1.93 7.44
N ARG A 115 21.82 -1.25 6.31
CA ARG A 115 23.18 -1.00 5.84
C ARG A 115 24.01 -0.17 6.82
N SER A 116 23.42 0.87 7.44
CA SER A 116 24.11 1.69 8.44
C SER A 116 24.51 0.88 9.69
N VAL A 117 23.63 -0.02 10.16
CA VAL A 117 23.91 -0.88 11.31
C VAL A 117 25.00 -1.90 10.98
N GLN A 118 24.89 -2.57 9.83
CA GLN A 118 25.89 -3.53 9.39
C GLN A 118 27.28 -2.89 9.20
N LYS A 119 27.35 -1.66 8.69
CA LYS A 119 28.62 -0.94 8.57
C LYS A 119 29.25 -0.65 9.94
N ARG A 120 28.45 -0.28 10.94
CA ARG A 120 28.92 -0.04 12.32
C ARG A 120 29.42 -1.28 13.04
N ARG A 121 28.93 -2.47 12.68
CA ARG A 121 29.39 -3.74 13.27
C ARG A 121 30.69 -4.28 12.67
N LYS A 122 31.09 -3.77 11.50
CA LYS A 122 32.34 -4.14 10.83
C LYS A 122 33.51 -3.22 11.20
N LEU A 123 33.23 -2.12 11.91
CA LEU A 123 34.20 -1.26 12.58
C LEU A 123 34.34 -1.75 14.03
#